data_AF-A0A2P6RKX3-F1
#
_entry.id   AF-A0A2P6RKX3-F1
#
_cell.length_a   1.000
_cell.length_b   1.000
_cell.length_c   1.000
_cell.angle_alpha   90.00
_cell.angle_beta   90.00
_cell.angle_gamma   90.00
#
_symmetry.space_group_name_H-M   'P 1'
#
loop_
_entity.id
_entity.type
_entity.pdbx_description
1 polymer ?
#
loop_
_entity_poly.entity_id
_entity_poly.type
_entity_poly.pdbx_seq_one_letter_code
_entity_poly.pdbx_strand_id
1 'polypeptide(L)' 'MMTWYKATFKAPLGIEPVAMDFHGLGKGHAWVNGHSIGRYWPSYLAPKDGCSVEACDYRGAYDNNKDGNNIFLNLDNLFN' A
#
# COMPACT_ATOMS: atom_id res chain seq x y z
N MET A 1 13.62 15.68 -10.12
CA MET A 1 12.53 16.68 -10.25
C MET A 1 11.40 16.23 -9.36
N MET A 2 10.90 17.09 -8.46
CA MET A 2 9.68 16.82 -7.69
C MET A 2 8.51 17.53 -8.37
N THR A 3 7.51 16.77 -8.81
CA THR A 3 6.34 17.31 -9.51
C THR A 3 5.14 17.26 -8.58
N TRP A 4 4.43 18.37 -8.47
CA TRP A 4 3.20 18.47 -7.70
C TRP A 4 1.99 18.37 -8.62
N TYR A 5 1.04 17.51 -8.24
CA TYR A 5 -0.25 17.36 -8.90
C TYR A 5 -1.36 17.75 -7.93
N LYS A 6 -2.40 18.42 -8.43
CA LYS A 6 -3.56 18.83 -7.64
C LYS A 6 -4.83 18.50 -8.40
N ALA A 7 -5.78 17.86 -7.73
CA ALA A 7 -7.11 17.58 -8.24
C ALA A 7 -8.16 17.99 -7.21
N THR A 8 -9.39 18.21 -7.66
CA THR A 8 -10.55 18.48 -6.79
C THR A 8 -11.63 17.46 -7.10
N PHE A 9 -12.24 16.88 -6.07
CA PHE A 9 -13.28 15.87 -6.18
C PHE A 9 -14.38 16.15 -5.16
N LYS A 10 -15.59 15.64 -5.43
CA LYS A 10 -16.70 15.68 -4.45
C LYS A 10 -16.54 14.50 -3.49
N ALA A 11 -16.91 14.71 -2.22
CA ALA A 11 -16.95 13.63 -1.26
C ALA A 11 -17.90 12.53 -1.76
N PRO A 12 -17.49 11.25 -1.73
CA PRO A 12 -18.38 10.14 -2.06
C PRO A 12 -19.54 10.06 -1.06
N LEU A 13 -20.66 9.47 -1.50
CA LEU A 13 -21.85 9.30 -0.67
C LEU A 13 -21.67 8.09 0.28
N GLY A 14 -22.22 8.19 1.49
CA GLY A 14 -22.22 7.12 2.49
C GLY A 14 -21.21 7.34 3.61
N ILE A 15 -21.08 6.33 4.47
CA ILE A 15 -20.15 6.30 5.63
C ILE A 15 -19.06 5.24 5.50
N GLU A 16 -19.05 4.53 4.37
CA GLU A 16 -18.08 3.47 4.12
C GLU A 16 -16.67 4.05 4.00
N PRO A 17 -15.64 3.33 4.48
CA PRO A 17 -14.26 3.73 4.31
C PRO A 17 -13.91 3.90 2.82
N VAL A 18 -13.06 4.89 2.53
CA VAL A 18 -12.61 5.18 1.16
C VAL A 18 -11.10 5.18 1.08
N ALA A 19 -10.58 4.75 -0.06
CA ALA A 19 -9.16 4.73 -0.36
C ALA A 19 -8.88 5.49 -1.66
N MET A 20 -7.66 5.99 -1.79
CA MET A 20 -7.16 6.59 -3.02
C MET A 20 -6.24 5.58 -3.71
N ASP A 21 -6.57 5.25 -4.97
CA ASP A 21 -5.70 4.42 -5.81
C ASP A 21 -4.66 5.29 -6.49
N PHE A 22 -3.39 4.97 -6.27
CA PHE A 22 -2.24 5.66 -6.86
C PHE A 22 -1.64 4.88 -8.05
N HIS A 23 -2.35 3.87 -8.58
CA HIS A 23 -1.91 3.11 -9.74
C HIS A 23 -1.50 4.03 -10.90
N GLY A 24 -0.36 3.72 -11.52
CA GLY A 24 0.25 4.54 -12.57
C GLY A 24 1.11 5.70 -12.07
N LEU A 25 1.13 6.00 -10.77
CA LEU A 25 2.12 6.91 -10.18
C LEU A 25 3.39 6.16 -9.75
N GLY A 26 4.46 6.91 -9.51
CA GLY A 26 5.74 6.38 -9.02
C GLY A 26 5.81 6.26 -7.50
N LYS A 27 6.55 7.17 -6.87
CA LYS A 27 6.71 7.32 -5.42
C LYS A 27 6.34 8.74 -5.02
N GLY A 28 5.71 8.91 -3.87
CA GLY A 28 5.42 10.26 -3.37
C GLY A 28 4.74 10.29 -2.02
N HIS A 29 4.11 11.42 -1.75
CA HIS A 29 3.37 11.71 -0.53
C HIS A 29 2.08 12.41 -0.91
N ALA A 30 0.99 12.13 -0.20
CA ALA A 30 -0.33 12.61 -0.55
C ALA A 30 -0.98 13.41 0.58
N TRP A 31 -1.86 14.32 0.17
CA TRP A 31 -2.61 15.21 1.05
C TRP A 31 -4.05 15.33 0.58
N VAL A 32 -4.99 15.37 1.52
CA VAL A 32 -6.42 15.66 1.29
C VAL A 32 -6.83 16.80 2.20
N ASN A 33 -7.39 17.87 1.65
CA ASN A 33 -7.83 19.06 2.41
C ASN A 33 -6.74 19.63 3.35
N GLY A 34 -5.47 19.61 2.93
CA GLY A 34 -4.33 20.10 3.73
C GLY A 34 -3.81 19.10 4.76
N HIS A 35 -4.49 17.97 4.97
CA HIS A 35 -4.06 16.92 5.88
C HIS A 35 -3.27 15.87 5.13
N SER A 36 -2.12 15.48 5.67
CA SER A 36 -1.34 14.40 5.09
C SER A 36 -2.05 13.05 5.27
N ILE A 37 -2.08 12.26 4.19
CA ILE A 37 -2.56 10.86 4.22
C ILE A 37 -1.42 9.85 4.07
N GLY A 38 -0.17 10.29 4.20
CA GLY A 38 1.03 9.44 4.17
C GLY A 38 1.73 9.33 2.81
N ARG A 39 2.70 8.40 2.76
CA ARG A 39 3.50 8.09 1.58
C ARG A 39 2.83 7.02 0.74
N TYR A 40 3.03 7.08 -0.57
CA TYR A 40 2.64 6.04 -1.51
C TYR A 40 3.84 5.62 -2.37
N TRP A 41 3.91 4.33 -2.72
CA TRP A 41 4.93 3.81 -3.63
C TRP A 41 4.43 2.59 -4.43
N PRO A 42 3.36 2.73 -5.24
CA PRO A 42 2.77 1.65 -6.02
C PRO A 42 3.71 1.09 -7.10
N SER A 43 4.74 1.83 -7.52
CA SER A 43 5.75 1.31 -8.45
C SER A 43 6.79 0.39 -7.81
N TYR A 44 6.84 0.33 -6.47
CA TYR A 44 7.67 -0.64 -5.76
C TYR A 44 6.89 -1.95 -5.61
N LEU A 45 7.08 -2.81 -6.61
CA LEU A 45 6.40 -4.10 -6.66
C LEU A 45 6.98 -5.03 -5.60
N ALA A 46 6.10 -5.76 -4.93
CA ALA A 46 6.52 -6.81 -4.04
C ALA A 46 7.32 -7.89 -4.79
N PRO A 47 8.33 -8.49 -4.15
CA PRO A 47 9.02 -9.66 -4.68
C PRO A 47 8.03 -10.78 -4.99
N LYS A 48 8.32 -11.58 -6.02
CA LYS A 48 7.53 -12.77 -6.34
C LYS A 48 7.80 -13.94 -5.39
N ASP A 49 8.94 -13.90 -4.72
CA ASP A 49 9.38 -14.93 -3.78
C ASP A 49 8.83 -14.67 -2.37
N GLY A 50 8.62 -15.73 -1.59
CA GLY A 50 8.08 -15.63 -0.23
C GLY A 50 6.56 -15.73 -0.13
N CYS A 51 5.86 -15.90 -1.26
CA CYS A 51 4.45 -16.25 -1.30
C CYS A 51 4.28 -17.75 -1.55
N SER A 52 3.81 -18.49 -0.54
CA SER A 52 3.38 -19.87 -0.76
C SER A 52 2.13 -19.88 -1.64
N VAL A 53 2.13 -20.73 -2.68
CA VAL A 53 0.93 -21.03 -3.48
C VAL A 53 0.00 -22.03 -2.77
N GLU A 54 0.47 -22.66 -1.70
CA GLU A 54 -0.34 -23.58 -0.91
C GLU A 54 -1.24 -22.80 0.05
N ALA A 55 -2.43 -23.34 0.32
CA ALA A 55 -3.36 -22.75 1.26
C ALA A 55 -2.73 -22.73 2.67
N CYS A 56 -2.64 -21.54 3.27
CA CYS A 56 -2.09 -21.36 4.60
C CYS A 56 -2.91 -22.12 5.66
N ASP A 57 -2.27 -23.01 6.43
CA ASP A 57 -2.90 -23.60 7.61
C ASP A 57 -2.78 -22.63 8.81
N TYR A 58 -3.92 -22.15 9.30
CA TYR A 58 -4.00 -21.27 10.46
C TYR A 58 -3.52 -21.93 11.75
N ARG A 59 -3.41 -23.27 11.79
CA ARG A 59 -2.91 -24.02 12.93
C ARG A 59 -1.38 -24.00 12.98
N GLY A 60 -0.84 -23.99 14.20
CA GLY A 60 0.60 -24.02 14.46
C GLY A 60 1.21 -22.63 14.68
N ALA A 61 2.53 -22.59 14.86
CA ALA A 61 3.26 -21.35 15.06
C ALA A 61 3.17 -20.46 13.81
N TYR A 62 3.12 -19.15 14.06
CA TYR A 62 3.18 -18.13 13.02
C TYR A 62 4.62 -17.96 12.52
N ASP A 63 4.78 -17.88 11.20
CA ASP A 63 6.02 -17.52 10.51
C ASP A 63 5.65 -16.52 9.40
N ASN A 64 6.44 -15.46 9.22
CA ASN A 64 6.15 -14.40 8.27
C ASN A 64 6.24 -14.81 6.79
N ASN A 65 6.83 -15.97 6.49
CA ASN A 65 6.87 -16.58 5.16
C ASN A 65 5.74 -17.60 4.95
N LYS A 66 5.00 -17.94 6.01
CA LYS A 66 3.88 -18.90 5.94
C LYS A 66 2.68 -18.32 5.18
N ASP A 67 2.48 -17.00 5.28
CA ASP A 67 1.26 -16.31 4.81
C ASP A 67 1.59 -15.18 3.82
N GLY A 68 2.27 -15.49 2.71
CA GLY A 68 2.74 -14.45 1.77
C GLY A 68 1.64 -13.75 0.96
N ASN A 69 0.37 -14.15 1.06
CA ASN A 69 -0.74 -13.37 0.47
C ASN A 69 -0.94 -12.01 1.17
N ASN A 70 -0.40 -11.83 2.37
CA ASN A 70 -0.33 -10.56 3.08
C ASN A 70 1.11 -10.06 3.03
N ILE A 71 1.52 -9.48 1.90
CA ILE A 71 2.85 -8.87 1.79
C ILE A 71 2.87 -7.62 2.66
N PHE A 72 3.29 -7.78 3.91
CA PHE A 72 3.68 -6.66 4.76
C PHE A 72 4.98 -6.10 4.19
N LEU A 73 4.87 -5.11 3.31
CA LEU A 73 6.04 -4.32 2.91
C LEU A 73 6.57 -3.66 4.17
N ASN A 74 7.69 -4.15 4.69
CA ASN A 74 8.35 -3.52 5.84
C ASN A 74 8.62 -2.05 5.47
N LEU A 75 8.11 -1.12 6.29
CA LEU A 75 8.36 0.31 6.14
C LEU A 75 9.86 0.63 6.15
N ASP A 76 10.68 -0.17 6.83
CA ASP A 76 12.13 -0.02 6.87
C ASP A 76 12.77 -0.20 5.47
N ASN A 77 12.20 -1.05 4.61
CA ASN A 77 12.65 -1.21 3.22
C ASN A 77 12.25 -0.03 2.32
N LEU A 78 11.35 0.86 2.78
CA LEU A 78 10.89 2.04 2.03
C LEU A 78 11.70 3.31 2.37
N PHE A 79 12.55 3.26 3.41
CA PHE A 79 13.37 4.36 3.89
C PHE A 79 14.87 4.23 3.58
N ASN A 80 15.32 3.11 3.01
CA ASN A 80 16.66 3.00 2.40
C ASN A 80 16.62 3.35 0.90
#